data_AF-A0A0M9ZL51-F1
#
_entry.id   AF-A0A0M9ZL51-F1
#
_cell.length_a   1.000
_cell.length_b   1.000
_cell.length_c   1.000
_cell.angle_alpha   90.00
_cell.angle_beta   90.00
_cell.angle_gamma   90.00
#
_symmetry.space_group_name_H-M   'P 1'
#
loop_
_entity.id
_entity.type
_entity.pdbx_description
1 polymer ?
#
loop_
_entity_poly.entity_id
_entity_poly.type
_entity_poly.pdbx_seq_one_letter_code
_entity_poly.pdbx_strand_id
1 'polypeptide(L)'
;MRDTLGWAHVDAGHGWLVFRMPPTEVACHPTDGAPSHELMLMCDDLDATRSQLADRGVEFSRPVEEARWGRVTALRLPGGGEVALYEPRHPTP
;
A
#
# COMPACT_ATOMS: atom_id res chain seq x y z
N MET A 1 9.37 4.09 2.09
CA MET A 1 9.43 2.62 2.28
C MET A 1 10.38 2.21 3.40
N ARG A 2 11.69 2.48 3.33
CA ARG A 2 12.62 2.21 4.46
C ARG A 2 12.14 2.86 5.75
N ASP A 3 12.00 4.18 5.76
CA ASP A 3 11.67 4.93 6.97
C ASP A 3 10.16 4.86 7.27
N THR A 4 9.33 4.87 6.21
CA THR A 4 7.86 4.83 6.30
C THR A 4 7.32 3.47 6.79
N LEU A 5 7.80 2.37 6.21
CA LEU A 5 7.26 1.02 6.44
C LEU A 5 8.24 0.12 7.22
N GLY A 6 9.48 0.55 7.44
CA GLY A 6 10.49 -0.25 8.12
C GLY A 6 11.00 -1.45 7.31
N TRP A 7 10.78 -1.47 5.99
CA TRP A 7 11.10 -2.62 5.17
C TRP A 7 12.61 -2.80 4.94
N ALA A 8 13.05 -4.06 4.97
CA ALA A 8 14.40 -4.43 4.60
C ALA A 8 14.66 -4.10 3.13
N HIS A 9 15.86 -3.65 2.81
CA HIS A 9 16.23 -3.23 1.46
C HIS A 9 17.72 -3.41 1.19
N VAL A 10 18.08 -3.37 -0.09
CA VAL A 10 19.46 -3.22 -0.57
C VAL A 10 19.55 -1.92 -1.38
N ASP A 11 20.75 -1.33 -1.44
CA ASP A 11 21.08 -0.26 -2.39
C ASP A 11 21.85 -0.89 -3.56
N ALA A 12 21.26 -0.85 -4.75
CA ALA A 12 21.86 -1.37 -5.98
C ALA A 12 22.84 -0.39 -6.65
N GLY A 13 23.24 0.67 -5.93
CA GLY A 13 24.12 1.73 -6.38
C GLY A 13 23.37 3.04 -6.60
N HIS A 14 24.04 4.16 -6.32
CA HIS A 14 23.54 5.52 -6.55
C HIS A 14 22.16 5.83 -5.93
N GLY A 15 21.79 5.14 -4.83
CA GLY A 15 20.51 5.35 -4.15
C GLY A 15 19.32 4.62 -4.81
N TRP A 16 19.58 3.67 -5.72
CA TRP A 16 18.52 2.81 -6.24
C TRP A 16 18.18 1.71 -5.23
N LEU A 17 17.17 1.97 -4.41
CA LEU A 17 16.77 1.08 -3.33
C LEU A 17 15.81 -0.02 -3.82
N VAL A 18 16.11 -1.28 -3.50
CA VAL A 18 15.27 -2.44 -3.77
C VAL A 18 14.79 -3.03 -2.45
N PHE A 19 13.47 -3.11 -2.26
CA PHE A 19 12.85 -3.51 -1.00
C PHE A 19 12.39 -4.97 -1.03
N ARG A 20 12.60 -5.70 0.08
CA ARG A 20 11.96 -6.99 0.31
C ARG A 20 10.50 -6.74 0.68
N MET A 21 9.59 -7.21 -0.15
CA MET A 21 8.15 -7.17 0.11
C MET A 21 7.68 -8.41 0.89
N PRO A 22 6.60 -8.31 1.68
CA PRO A 22 5.85 -9.49 2.11
C PRO A 22 5.28 -10.25 0.89
N PRO A 23 4.71 -11.46 1.08
CA PRO A 23 3.94 -12.12 0.02
C PRO A 23 2.94 -11.15 -0.62
N THR A 24 2.85 -11.20 -1.95
CA THR A 24 2.05 -10.28 -2.75
C THR A 24 1.09 -11.05 -3.63
N GLU A 25 -0.11 -10.51 -3.82
CA GLU A 25 -1.12 -11.02 -4.74
C GLU A 25 -1.31 -10.09 -5.93
N VAL A 26 -1.84 -10.62 -7.04
CA VAL A 26 -2.21 -9.84 -8.23
C VAL A 26 -3.68 -10.08 -8.53
N ALA A 27 -4.46 -9.00 -8.58
CA ALA A 27 -5.85 -9.01 -8.99
C ALA A 27 -6.01 -8.43 -10.39
N CYS A 28 -6.82 -9.09 -11.23
CA CYS A 28 -7.17 -8.60 -12.57
C CYS A 28 -8.65 -8.21 -12.58
N HIS A 29 -8.93 -6.91 -12.66
CA HIS A 29 -10.30 -6.41 -12.70
C HIS A 29 -10.77 -6.28 -14.16
N PRO A 30 -11.91 -6.89 -14.53
CA PRO A 30 -12.57 -6.57 -15.80
C PRO A 30 -12.92 -5.08 -15.84
N THR A 31 -12.75 -4.45 -17.01
CA THR A 31 -13.12 -3.05 -17.23
C THR A 31 -13.63 -2.84 -18.66
N ASP A 32 -14.69 -2.04 -18.80
CA ASP A 32 -15.17 -1.53 -20.09
C ASP A 32 -14.51 -0.18 -20.46
N GLY A 33 -13.68 0.36 -19.56
CA GLY A 33 -12.96 1.61 -19.73
C GLY A 33 -11.51 1.44 -20.21
N ALA A 34 -10.72 2.49 -20.06
CA ALA A 34 -9.29 2.43 -20.36
C ALA A 34 -8.58 1.46 -19.37
N PRO A 35 -7.72 0.57 -19.87
CA PRO A 35 -6.91 -0.29 -19.01
C PRO A 35 -6.01 0.53 -18.10
N SER A 36 -5.95 0.15 -16.82
CA SER A 36 -5.07 0.76 -15.83
C SER A 36 -4.49 -0.32 -14.92
N HIS A 37 -3.41 0.03 -14.24
CA HIS A 37 -2.75 -0.82 -13.25
C HIS A 37 -2.45 0.04 -12.04
N GLU A 38 -2.58 -0.54 -10.85
CA GLU A 38 -2.29 0.13 -9.60
C GLU A 38 -1.53 -0.83 -8.67
N LEU A 39 -0.58 -0.28 -7.93
CA LEU A 39 0.11 -0.98 -6.86
C LEU A 39 -0.51 -0.54 -5.53
N MET A 40 -0.96 -1.52 -4.74
CA MET A 40 -1.57 -1.28 -3.44
C MET A 40 -0.86 -2.15 -2.40
N LEU A 41 -0.66 -1.61 -1.22
CA LEU A 41 -0.18 -2.36 -0.06
C LEU A 41 -1.36 -3.04 0.62
N MET A 42 -1.16 -4.28 1.08
CA MET A 42 -2.18 -5.05 1.81
C MET A 42 -1.92 -5.03 3.30
N CYS A 43 -2.99 -5.10 4.10
CA CYS A 43 -2.93 -5.37 5.53
C CYS A 43 -4.14 -6.18 6.00
N ASP A 44 -3.99 -6.90 7.11
CA ASP A 44 -5.07 -7.73 7.68
C ASP A 44 -6.08 -6.90 8.49
N ASP A 45 -5.66 -5.75 9.03
CA ASP A 45 -6.48 -4.82 9.81
C ASP A 45 -6.09 -3.38 9.46
N LEU A 46 -6.97 -2.68 8.75
CA LEU A 46 -6.69 -1.32 8.28
C LEU A 46 -6.58 -0.33 9.43
N ASP A 47 -7.40 -0.44 10.47
CA ASP A 47 -7.42 0.56 11.54
C ASP A 47 -6.20 0.41 12.46
N ALA A 48 -5.83 -0.83 12.80
CA ALA A 48 -4.61 -1.10 13.54
C ALA A 48 -3.36 -0.66 12.75
N THR A 49 -3.30 -0.96 11.45
CA THR A 49 -2.19 -0.57 10.58
C THR A 49 -2.09 0.95 10.45
N ARG A 50 -3.23 1.64 10.29
CA ARG A 50 -3.30 3.10 10.24
C ARG A 50 -2.78 3.74 11.53
N SER A 51 -3.21 3.23 12.69
CA SER A 51 -2.72 3.72 13.99
C SER A 51 -1.20 3.57 14.10
N GLN A 52 -0.66 2.37 13.81
CA GLN A 52 0.76 2.11 13.92
C GLN A 52 1.62 2.96 12.98
N LEU A 53 1.12 3.24 11.78
CA LEU A 53 1.81 4.09 10.81
C LEU A 53 1.72 5.57 11.20
N ALA A 54 0.56 6.02 11.69
CA ALA A 54 0.37 7.38 12.20
C ALA A 54 1.28 7.67 13.40
N ASP A 55 1.45 6.71 14.31
CA ASP A 55 2.37 6.82 15.46
C ASP A 55 3.85 6.98 15.02
N ARG A 56 4.18 6.55 13.80
CA ARG A 56 5.50 6.74 13.17
C ARG A 56 5.58 8.01 12.32
N GLY A 57 4.55 8.85 12.34
CA GLY A 57 4.48 10.10 11.59
C GLY A 57 4.11 9.94 10.11
N VAL A 58 3.53 8.80 9.71
CA VAL A 58 3.06 8.60 8.33
C VAL A 58 1.72 9.31 8.14
N GLU A 59 1.63 10.13 7.11
CA GLU A 59 0.42 10.85 6.74
C GLU A 59 -0.47 10.03 5.80
N PHE A 60 -1.78 10.07 6.05
CA PHE A 60 -2.81 9.50 5.19
C PHE A 60 -3.43 10.61 4.35
N SER A 61 -3.43 10.43 3.03
CA SER A 61 -3.88 11.45 2.07
C SER A 61 -5.31 11.29 1.61
N ARG A 62 -5.91 10.11 1.82
CA ARG A 62 -7.32 9.81 1.51
C ARG A 62 -8.05 9.32 2.77
N PRO A 63 -9.35 9.62 2.93
CA PRO A 63 -10.17 8.94 3.93
C PRO A 63 -10.23 7.43 3.66
N VAL A 64 -10.75 6.67 4.62
CA VAL A 64 -11.06 5.25 4.37
C VAL A 64 -12.31 5.17 3.52
N GLU A 65 -12.22 4.43 2.42
CA GLU A 65 -13.31 4.16 1.50
C GLU A 65 -13.67 2.66 1.55
N GLU A 66 -14.97 2.39 1.58
CA GLU A 66 -15.51 1.02 1.60
C GLU A 66 -15.82 0.59 0.16
N ALA A 67 -14.94 -0.23 -0.41
CA ALA A 67 -15.13 -0.81 -1.73
C ALA A 67 -15.76 -2.21 -1.61
N ARG A 68 -16.33 -2.70 -2.72
CA ARG A 68 -16.93 -4.06 -2.76
C ARG A 68 -15.92 -5.16 -2.41
N TRP A 69 -14.64 -4.95 -2.70
CA TRP A 69 -13.57 -5.92 -2.54
C TRP A 69 -12.71 -5.68 -1.29
N GLY A 70 -12.92 -4.59 -0.55
CA GLY A 70 -12.07 -4.26 0.59
C GLY A 70 -12.27 -2.84 1.10
N ARG A 71 -11.47 -2.47 2.09
CA ARG A 71 -11.40 -1.10 2.64
C ARG A 71 -10.10 -0.47 2.17
N VAL A 72 -10.15 0.76 1.68
CA VAL A 72 -8.99 1.38 1.00
C VAL A 72 -8.72 2.77 1.57
N THR A 73 -7.45 3.11 1.70
CA THR A 73 -6.96 4.47 1.97
C THR A 73 -5.64 4.67 1.21
N ALA A 74 -4.95 5.79 1.41
CA ALA A 74 -3.65 6.03 0.80
C ALA A 74 -2.67 6.74 1.73
N LEU A 75 -1.39 6.38 1.60
CA LEU A 75 -0.25 6.91 2.35
C LEU A 75 0.50 7.93 1.50
N ARG A 76 0.93 9.03 2.10
CA ARG A 76 1.90 9.93 1.49
C ARG A 76 3.32 9.38 1.67
N LEU A 77 4.05 9.26 0.56
CA LEU A 77 5.46 8.88 0.58
C LEU A 77 6.36 10.12 0.73
N PRO A 78 7.57 10.00 1.33
CA PRO A 78 8.49 11.12 1.48
C PRO A 78 8.90 11.80 0.16
N GLY A 79 8.86 11.06 -0.96
CA GLY A 79 9.12 11.60 -2.30
C GLY A 79 7.95 12.37 -2.92
N GLY A 80 6.87 12.63 -2.17
CA GLY A 80 5.66 13.33 -2.64
C GLY A 80 4.64 12.43 -3.35
N GLY A 81 5.04 11.23 -3.76
CA GLY A 81 4.14 10.23 -4.33
C GLY A 81 3.17 9.64 -3.30
N GLU A 82 2.21 8.87 -3.79
CA GLU A 82 1.18 8.23 -2.98
C GLU A 82 1.13 6.74 -3.28
N VAL A 83 0.80 5.93 -2.27
CA VAL A 83 0.54 4.49 -2.44
C VAL A 83 -0.72 4.11 -1.68
N ALA A 84 -1.59 3.33 -2.31
CA ALA A 84 -2.80 2.83 -1.66
C ALA A 84 -2.44 1.78 -0.60
N LEU A 85 -3.24 1.74 0.47
CA LEU A 85 -3.23 0.70 1.50
C LEU A 85 -4.64 0.14 1.59
N TYR A 86 -4.80 -1.19 1.54
CA TYR A 86 -6.11 -1.80 1.61
C TYR A 86 -6.16 -3.06 2.47
N GLU A 87 -7.33 -3.27 3.07
CA GLU A 87 -7.71 -4.49 3.78
C GLU A 87 -8.68 -5.29 2.89
N PRO A 88 -8.32 -6.51 2.45
CA PRO A 88 -9.16 -7.31 1.56
C PRO A 88 -10.44 -7.77 2.28
N ARG A 89 -11.56 -7.78 1.56
CA ARG A 89 -12.84 -8.40 1.98
C ARG A 89 -13.27 -9.51 1.02
N HIS A 90 -12.31 -10.11 0.34
CA HIS A 90 -12.47 -11.29 -0.51
C HIS A 90 -11.62 -12.44 0.05
N PRO A 91 -11.86 -13.68 -0.38
CA PRO A 91 -10.94 -14.77 -0.09
C PRO A 91 -9.53 -14.45 -0.59
N THR A 92 -8.53 -14.64 0.27
CA THR A 92 -7.10 -14.55 -0.09
C THR A 92 -6.54 -15.98 -0.29
N PRO A 93 -5.56 -16.18 -1.19
CA PRO A 93 -4.88 -17.46 -1.41
C PRO A 93 -4.13 -18.02 -0.19
#